data_AF-A0A8C3E1A7-F1
#
_entry.id   AF-A0A8C3E1A7-F1
#
_cell.length_a   1.000
_cell.length_b   1.000
_cell.length_c   1.000
_cell.angle_alpha   90.00
_cell.angle_beta   90.00
_cell.angle_gamma   90.00
#
_symmetry.space_group_name_H-M   'P 1'
#
loop_
_entity.id
_entity.type
_entity.pdbx_description
1 polymer ?
#
loop_
_entity_poly.entity_id
_entity_poly.type
_entity_poly.pdbx_seq_one_letter_code
_entity_poly.pdbx_strand_id
1 'polypeptide(L)'
;MNVGEEEHFYIITQGPLPSTMADFWQMVWESESDVIAMMTKEVELGQVKCHQYWPEPPHDCKDLANFYLKLHSYQILEYFIIRKIQMINKQTEEKRIISHLQFTTWPDHNIPKLAEQLVKFICYMRKAHRTGPIVAHCSTGIGRSGVLLCVEILLSYIEKDLCVSIKQNIVKYHRLAWMPTMWWGHLRTE
;
A
#
# COMPACT_ATOMS: atom_id res chain seq x y z
N MET A 1 11.09 -9.85 1.16
CA MET A 1 10.73 -11.27 0.88
C MET A 1 11.44 -11.67 -0.39
N ASN A 2 12.19 -12.77 -0.35
CA ASN A 2 13.08 -13.15 -1.45
C ASN A 2 12.39 -14.11 -2.42
N VAL A 3 12.49 -13.82 -3.71
CA VAL A 3 11.99 -14.66 -4.81
C VAL A 3 13.12 -14.83 -5.83
N GLY A 4 13.79 -15.98 -5.78
CA GLY A 4 15.07 -16.16 -6.46
C GLY A 4 16.12 -15.25 -5.82
N GLU A 5 16.77 -14.42 -6.64
CA GLU A 5 17.78 -13.44 -6.20
C GLU A 5 17.19 -12.04 -5.87
N GLU A 6 15.92 -11.80 -6.19
CA GLU A 6 15.28 -10.50 -5.95
C GLU A 6 14.65 -10.42 -4.55
N GLU A 7 14.81 -9.26 -3.92
CA GLU A 7 14.19 -8.94 -2.65
C GLU A 7 13.07 -7.91 -2.84
N HIS A 8 11.85 -8.29 -2.49
CA HIS A 8 10.72 -7.36 -2.47
C HIS A 8 10.49 -6.80 -1.07
N PHE A 9 10.41 -5.48 -0.95
CA PHE A 9 10.17 -4.78 0.31
C PHE A 9 8.74 -4.23 0.35
N TYR A 10 8.00 -4.60 1.39
CA TYR A 10 6.63 -4.12 1.62
C TYR A 10 6.49 -3.66 3.07
N ILE A 11 5.74 -2.58 3.28
CA ILE A 11 5.22 -2.20 4.59
C ILE A 11 3.74 -2.55 4.60
N ILE A 12 3.35 -3.46 5.49
CA ILE A 12 1.96 -3.82 5.71
C ILE A 12 1.45 -3.09 6.93
N THR A 13 0.36 -2.34 6.76
CA THR A 13 -0.23 -1.55 7.85
C THR A 13 -1.75 -1.54 7.80
N GLN A 14 -2.37 -1.05 8.86
CA GLN A 14 -3.82 -0.83 8.93
C GLN A 14 -4.23 0.40 8.10
N GLY A 15 -5.53 0.50 7.80
CA GLY A 15 -6.10 1.73 7.26
C GLY A 15 -5.94 2.89 8.26
N PRO A 16 -5.44 4.07 7.83
CA PRO A 16 -5.29 5.20 8.72
C PRO A 16 -6.59 5.59 9.42
N LEU A 17 -6.45 6.00 10.69
CA LEU A 17 -7.50 6.62 11.48
C LEU A 17 -7.35 8.15 11.39
N PRO A 18 -8.37 8.95 11.76
CA PRO A 18 -8.23 10.41 11.80
C PRO A 18 -7.01 10.87 12.61
N SER A 19 -6.72 10.20 13.72
CA SER A 19 -5.60 10.52 14.61
C SER A 19 -4.23 10.05 14.14
N THR A 20 -4.15 9.11 13.18
CA THR A 20 -2.88 8.47 12.76
C THR A 20 -2.49 8.79 11.32
N MET A 21 -3.23 9.67 10.66
CA MET A 21 -2.94 10.09 9.28
C MET A 21 -1.59 10.77 9.16
N ALA A 22 -1.22 11.64 10.10
CA ALA A 22 0.08 12.31 10.07
C ALA A 22 1.23 11.29 10.20
N ASP A 23 1.09 10.33 11.12
CA ASP A 23 2.06 9.25 11.31
C ASP A 23 2.18 8.35 10.08
N PHE A 24 1.06 8.04 9.41
CA PHE A 24 1.07 7.27 8.17
C PHE A 24 1.90 7.95 7.07
N TRP A 25 1.71 9.26 6.87
CA TRP A 25 2.50 9.99 5.88
C TRP A 25 3.95 10.16 6.32
N GLN A 26 4.22 10.35 7.60
CA GLN A 26 5.58 10.33 8.13
C GLN A 26 6.30 9.02 7.81
N MET A 27 5.64 7.87 8.01
CA MET A 27 6.16 6.56 7.65
C MET A 27 6.42 6.44 6.13
N VAL A 28 5.50 6.92 5.28
CA VAL A 28 5.68 6.94 3.81
C VAL A 28 6.94 7.75 3.44
N TRP A 29 7.15 8.90 4.09
CA TRP A 29 8.31 9.75 3.86
C TRP A 29 9.62 9.08 4.29
N GLU A 30 9.70 8.62 5.54
CA GLU A 30 10.92 8.05 6.13
C GLU A 30 11.36 6.76 5.46
N SER A 31 10.40 5.97 4.97
CA SER A 31 10.69 4.73 4.23
C SER A 31 11.03 4.96 2.75
N GLU A 32 10.95 6.20 2.27
CA GLU A 32 11.16 6.55 0.85
C GLU A 32 10.20 5.82 -0.10
N SER A 33 9.02 5.43 0.42
CA SER A 33 7.99 4.72 -0.33
C SER A 33 7.35 5.64 -1.37
N ASP A 34 7.33 5.23 -2.63
CA ASP A 34 6.70 6.00 -3.72
C ASP A 34 5.36 5.42 -4.20
N VAL A 35 4.95 4.27 -3.65
CA VAL A 35 3.68 3.59 -3.97
C VAL A 35 2.93 3.20 -2.70
N ILE A 36 1.64 3.51 -2.70
CA ILE A 36 0.67 3.05 -1.71
C ILE A 36 -0.39 2.20 -2.41
N ALA A 37 -0.58 0.96 -1.95
CA ALA A 37 -1.61 0.04 -2.39
C ALA A 37 -2.72 -0.09 -1.33
N MET A 38 -3.84 0.57 -1.57
CA MET A 38 -5.03 0.56 -0.72
C MET A 38 -6.04 -0.49 -1.21
N MET A 39 -6.24 -1.55 -0.42
CA MET A 39 -7.07 -2.70 -0.77
C MET A 39 -8.47 -2.66 -0.14
N THR A 40 -9.04 -1.46 0.08
CA THR A 40 -10.36 -1.27 0.69
C THR A 40 -11.02 0.00 0.20
N LYS A 41 -12.36 0.05 0.23
CA LYS A 41 -13.07 1.34 0.26
C LYS A 41 -13.01 1.95 1.66
N GLU A 42 -13.31 3.22 1.75
CA GLU A 42 -13.46 4.01 2.97
C GLU A 42 -14.59 3.46 3.83
N VAL A 43 -15.71 3.11 3.17
CA VAL A 43 -16.91 2.54 3.79
C VAL A 43 -17.37 1.32 3.02
N GLU A 44 -17.65 0.23 3.74
CA GLU A 44 -18.19 -1.01 3.20
C GLU A 44 -19.33 -1.51 4.09
N LEU A 45 -20.48 -1.80 3.49
CA LEU A 45 -21.69 -2.25 4.21
C LEU A 45 -22.06 -1.31 5.39
N GLY A 46 -21.89 0.01 5.20
CA GLY A 46 -22.16 1.03 6.22
C GLY A 46 -21.11 1.16 7.31
N GLN A 47 -20.03 0.37 7.28
CA GLN A 47 -18.94 0.44 8.26
C GLN A 47 -17.72 1.16 7.69
N VAL A 48 -17.18 2.11 8.46
CA VAL A 48 -15.90 2.75 8.14
C VAL A 48 -14.78 1.72 8.24
N LYS A 49 -14.03 1.55 7.15
CA LYS A 49 -12.88 0.64 7.04
C LYS A 49 -11.55 1.38 7.03
N CYS A 50 -11.54 2.61 6.51
CA CYS A 50 -10.35 3.46 6.41
C CYS A 50 -10.78 4.93 6.38
N HIS A 51 -10.09 5.80 7.14
CA HIS A 51 -10.28 7.23 6.99
C HIS A 51 -9.65 7.73 5.69
N GLN A 52 -10.21 8.78 5.09
CA GLN A 52 -9.63 9.41 3.91
C GLN A 52 -8.38 10.20 4.29
N TYR A 53 -7.21 9.62 4.06
CA TYR A 53 -5.92 10.22 4.39
C TYR A 53 -5.26 10.98 3.24
N TRP A 54 -5.90 11.06 2.07
CA TRP A 54 -5.41 11.73 0.86
C TRP A 54 -6.27 12.95 0.50
N PRO A 55 -5.74 13.90 -0.31
CA PRO A 55 -6.52 14.97 -0.92
C PRO A 55 -7.41 14.45 -2.06
N GLU A 56 -8.62 14.97 -2.18
CA GLU A 56 -9.60 14.59 -3.22
C GLU A 56 -10.48 15.79 -3.59
N PRO A 57 -10.94 15.93 -4.85
CA PRO A 57 -11.74 17.08 -5.25
C PRO A 57 -13.01 17.24 -4.40
N PRO A 58 -13.42 18.49 -4.08
CA PRO A 58 -12.86 19.76 -4.54
C PRO A 58 -11.64 20.26 -3.75
N HIS A 59 -11.22 19.52 -2.72
CA HIS A 59 -10.10 19.89 -1.84
C HIS A 59 -8.84 19.15 -2.26
N ASP A 60 -8.17 19.70 -3.28
CA ASP A 60 -6.96 19.11 -3.86
C ASP A 60 -5.71 19.25 -2.99
N CYS A 61 -5.85 19.74 -1.76
CA CYS A 61 -4.75 19.82 -0.80
C CYS A 61 -5.16 19.34 0.60
N LYS A 62 -4.18 18.81 1.34
CA LYS A 62 -4.32 18.44 2.74
C LYS A 62 -3.11 18.91 3.54
N ASP A 63 -3.38 19.65 4.61
CA ASP A 63 -2.37 20.18 5.51
C ASP A 63 -2.17 19.23 6.70
N LEU A 64 -0.96 18.69 6.87
CA LEU A 64 -0.54 17.82 7.96
C LEU A 64 0.58 18.48 8.76
N ALA A 65 0.87 17.98 9.97
CA ALA A 65 1.88 18.55 10.85
C ALA A 65 3.21 18.88 10.13
N ASN A 66 3.80 17.89 9.45
CA ASN A 66 5.10 18.01 8.80
C ASN A 66 5.04 18.17 7.28
N PHE A 67 3.86 18.00 6.67
CA PHE A 67 3.73 17.85 5.22
C PHE A 67 2.54 18.59 4.63
N TYR A 68 2.72 19.12 3.41
CA TYR A 68 1.61 19.48 2.54
C TYR A 68 1.40 18.40 1.49
N LEU A 69 0.16 17.91 1.37
CA LEU A 69 -0.23 16.98 0.32
C LEU A 69 -1.01 17.74 -0.74
N LYS A 70 -0.67 17.53 -2.01
CA LYS A 70 -1.38 18.10 -3.15
C LYS A 70 -1.72 17.02 -4.16
N LEU A 71 -2.98 16.96 -4.58
CA LEU A 71 -3.41 16.08 -5.66
C LEU A 71 -2.87 16.64 -6.99
N HIS A 72 -2.05 15.85 -7.68
CA HIS A 72 -1.48 16.20 -8.97
C HIS A 72 -2.27 15.61 -10.14
N SER A 73 -2.73 14.37 -9.99
CA SER A 73 -3.62 13.74 -10.97
C SER A 73 -4.53 12.72 -10.31
N TYR A 74 -5.71 12.55 -10.89
CA TYR A 74 -6.74 11.64 -10.42
C TYR A 74 -7.34 10.90 -11.62
N GLN A 75 -7.38 9.57 -11.56
CA GLN A 75 -7.92 8.72 -12.61
C GLN A 75 -8.80 7.63 -12.00
N ILE A 76 -10.05 7.55 -12.45
CA ILE A 76 -10.96 6.46 -12.11
C ILE A 76 -10.88 5.43 -13.24
N LEU A 77 -10.57 4.18 -12.88
CA LEU A 77 -10.68 3.02 -13.76
C LEU A 77 -11.82 2.12 -13.26
N GLU A 78 -12.18 1.10 -14.04
CA GLU A 78 -13.34 0.24 -13.75
C GLU A 78 -13.27 -0.43 -12.35
N TYR A 79 -12.08 -0.82 -11.88
CA TYR A 79 -11.90 -1.60 -10.64
C TYR A 79 -10.85 -1.03 -9.66
N PHE A 80 -10.22 0.10 -9.99
CA PHE A 80 -9.33 0.82 -9.08
C PHE A 80 -9.21 2.30 -9.45
N ILE A 81 -8.78 3.11 -8.48
CA ILE A 81 -8.52 4.55 -8.63
C ILE A 81 -7.02 4.77 -8.50
N ILE A 82 -6.49 5.68 -9.32
CA ILE A 82 -5.10 6.11 -9.27
C ILE A 82 -5.07 7.59 -8.89
N ARG A 83 -4.30 7.92 -7.85
CA ARG A 83 -3.97 9.29 -7.47
C ARG A 83 -2.47 9.48 -7.50
N LYS A 84 -2.00 10.57 -8.10
CA LYS A 84 -0.63 11.05 -7.92
C LYS A 84 -0.68 12.18 -6.91
N ILE A 85 -0.06 11.96 -5.76
CA ILE A 85 -0.06 12.89 -4.63
C ILE A 85 1.34 13.46 -4.51
N GLN A 86 1.48 14.76 -4.67
CA GLN A 86 2.71 15.45 -4.34
C GLN A 86 2.76 15.70 -2.84
N MET A 87 3.76 15.12 -2.21
CA MET A 87 4.08 15.30 -0.80
C MET A 87 5.23 16.29 -0.67
N ILE A 88 5.03 17.34 0.11
CA ILE A 88 6.00 18.43 0.30
C ILE A 88 6.36 18.48 1.78
N ASN A 89 7.63 18.30 2.11
CA ASN A 89 8.14 18.46 3.47
C ASN A 89 8.23 19.95 3.82
N LYS A 90 7.61 20.37 4.93
CA LYS A 90 7.55 21.78 5.32
C LYS A 90 8.87 22.34 5.82
N GLN A 91 9.75 21.49 6.34
CA GLN A 91 11.04 21.90 6.90
C GLN A 91 12.10 21.98 5.81
N THR A 92 12.13 21.01 4.89
CA THR A 92 13.18 20.88 3.88
C THR A 92 12.76 21.36 2.49
N GLU A 93 11.46 21.63 2.28
CA GLU A 93 10.84 21.94 0.98
C GLU A 93 10.98 20.85 -0.09
N GLU A 94 11.53 19.69 0.28
CA GLU A 94 11.69 18.54 -0.59
C GLU A 94 10.31 18.03 -1.05
N LYS A 95 10.20 17.65 -2.32
CA LYS A 95 8.95 17.21 -2.95
C LYS A 95 9.10 15.80 -3.50
N ARG A 96 8.14 14.94 -3.16
CA ARG A 96 8.05 13.56 -3.68
C ARG A 96 6.69 13.34 -4.32
N ILE A 97 6.64 12.55 -5.38
CA ILE A 97 5.39 12.12 -6.02
C ILE A 97 5.08 10.71 -5.57
N ILE A 98 3.96 10.54 -4.89
CA ILE A 98 3.48 9.26 -4.37
C ILE A 98 2.33 8.77 -5.23
N SER A 99 2.43 7.53 -5.69
CA SER A 99 1.39 6.83 -6.44
C SER A 99 0.47 6.12 -5.47
N HIS A 100 -0.73 6.66 -5.27
CA HIS A 100 -1.77 6.02 -4.46
C HIS A 100 -2.72 5.25 -5.36
N LEU A 101 -2.76 3.94 -5.17
CA LEU A 101 -3.57 3.00 -5.94
C LEU A 101 -4.63 2.41 -5.01
N GLN A 102 -5.90 2.68 -5.28
CA GLN A 102 -7.01 2.19 -4.47
C GLN A 102 -7.82 1.15 -5.24
N PHE A 103 -7.75 -0.11 -4.83
CA PHE A 103 -8.57 -1.18 -5.38
C PHE A 103 -10.00 -1.06 -4.85
N THR A 104 -10.95 -0.76 -5.75
CA THR A 104 -12.32 -0.38 -5.37
C THR A 104 -13.33 -1.51 -5.48
N THR A 105 -13.00 -2.63 -6.12
CA THR A 105 -13.93 -3.74 -6.30
C THR A 105 -13.38 -5.02 -5.70
N TRP A 106 -13.93 -5.44 -4.56
CA TRP A 106 -13.73 -6.78 -4.02
C TRP A 106 -15.09 -7.50 -4.05
N PRO A 107 -15.48 -8.12 -5.18
CA PRO A 107 -16.81 -8.70 -5.31
C PRO A 107 -16.91 -10.02 -4.51
N ASP A 108 -17.94 -10.15 -3.69
CA ASP A 108 -18.14 -11.31 -2.80
C ASP A 108 -18.42 -12.63 -3.54
N HIS A 109 -18.82 -12.58 -4.82
CA HIS A 109 -19.34 -13.75 -5.53
C HIS A 109 -18.74 -14.00 -6.94
N ASN A 110 -17.70 -13.27 -7.36
CA ASN A 110 -17.15 -13.42 -8.72
C ASN A 110 -15.62 -13.56 -8.76
N ILE A 111 -15.14 -14.71 -8.30
CA ILE A 111 -13.73 -15.02 -8.03
C ILE A 111 -12.83 -14.93 -9.28
N PRO A 112 -13.20 -15.46 -10.46
CA PRO A 112 -12.35 -15.36 -11.65
C PRO A 112 -12.11 -13.92 -12.10
N LYS A 113 -13.17 -13.09 -12.06
CA LYS A 113 -13.07 -11.66 -12.40
C LYS A 113 -12.18 -10.92 -11.39
N LEU A 114 -12.32 -11.23 -10.10
CA LEU A 114 -11.46 -10.67 -9.05
C LEU A 114 -9.98 -11.02 -9.28
N ALA A 115 -9.66 -12.26 -9.65
CA ALA A 115 -8.29 -12.67 -9.92
C ALA A 115 -7.68 -11.86 -11.07
N GLU A 116 -8.39 -11.73 -12.21
CA GLU A 116 -7.92 -10.93 -13.35
C GLU A 116 -7.70 -9.45 -12.97
N GLN A 117 -8.65 -8.87 -12.24
CA GLN A 117 -8.57 -7.48 -11.78
C GLN A 117 -7.39 -7.25 -10.82
N LEU A 118 -7.16 -8.19 -9.91
CA LEU A 118 -6.05 -8.12 -8.96
C LEU A 118 -4.70 -8.24 -9.66
N VAL A 119 -4.57 -9.12 -10.66
CA VAL A 119 -3.35 -9.23 -11.48
C VAL A 119 -3.10 -7.92 -12.21
N LYS A 120 -4.12 -7.31 -12.84
CA LYS A 120 -3.97 -6.00 -13.50
C LYS A 120 -3.54 -4.92 -12.50
N PHE A 121 -4.14 -4.88 -11.32
CA PHE A 121 -3.75 -3.95 -10.25
C PHE A 121 -2.28 -4.12 -9.84
N ILE A 122 -1.83 -5.37 -9.65
CA ILE A 122 -0.43 -5.72 -9.37
C ILE A 122 0.51 -5.23 -10.49
N CYS A 123 0.16 -5.47 -11.75
CA CYS A 123 0.97 -4.99 -12.88
C CYS A 123 1.14 -3.47 -12.87
N TYR A 124 0.07 -2.71 -12.58
CA TYR A 124 0.16 -1.26 -12.42
C TYR A 124 0.98 -0.84 -11.22
N MET A 125 0.81 -1.52 -10.08
CA MET A 125 1.58 -1.29 -8.85
C MET A 125 3.09 -1.44 -9.11
N ARG A 126 3.50 -2.56 -9.72
CA ARG A 126 4.89 -2.82 -10.13
C ARG A 126 5.40 -1.76 -11.11
N LYS A 127 4.59 -1.39 -12.11
CA LYS A 127 4.97 -0.38 -13.11
C LYS A 127 5.15 1.01 -12.50
N ALA A 128 4.39 1.35 -11.45
CA ALA A 128 4.46 2.62 -10.77
C ALA A 128 5.62 2.72 -9.76
N HIS A 129 6.03 1.59 -9.18
CA HIS A 129 7.07 1.49 -8.15
C HIS A 129 8.47 1.77 -8.71
N ARG A 130 9.24 2.60 -8.01
CA ARG A 130 10.64 2.92 -8.33
C ARG A 130 11.54 2.87 -7.10
N THR A 131 11.09 3.35 -5.95
CA THR A 131 11.92 3.49 -4.75
C THR A 131 11.21 3.07 -3.47
N GLY A 132 12.00 2.70 -2.46
CA GLY A 132 11.50 2.32 -1.14
C GLY A 132 10.61 1.07 -1.16
N PRO A 133 10.02 0.70 -0.01
CA PRO A 133 9.04 -0.37 0.05
C PRO A 133 7.69 0.08 -0.52
N ILE A 134 6.89 -0.86 -1.01
CA ILE A 134 5.48 -0.59 -1.33
C ILE A 134 4.69 -0.62 -0.02
N VAL A 135 3.96 0.45 0.29
CA VAL A 135 3.06 0.49 1.45
C VAL A 135 1.72 -0.12 1.05
N ALA A 136 1.36 -1.28 1.60
CA ALA A 136 0.09 -1.93 1.33
C ALA A 136 -0.79 -1.98 2.59
N HIS A 137 -2.05 -1.57 2.46
CA HIS A 137 -2.98 -1.59 3.58
C HIS A 137 -4.40 -1.97 3.13
N CYS A 138 -5.22 -2.41 4.09
CA CYS A 138 -6.65 -2.60 3.92
C CYS A 138 -7.37 -1.90 5.08
N SER A 139 -8.28 -2.58 5.77
CA SER A 139 -8.83 -2.08 7.04
C SER A 139 -7.89 -2.39 8.21
N THR A 140 -7.61 -3.67 8.47
CA THR A 140 -6.72 -4.11 9.57
C THR A 140 -5.28 -4.39 9.13
N GLY A 141 -5.01 -4.34 7.83
CA GLY A 141 -3.70 -4.68 7.26
C GLY A 141 -3.43 -6.17 7.09
N ILE A 142 -4.34 -7.06 7.48
CA ILE A 142 -4.06 -8.51 7.46
C ILE A 142 -4.68 -9.19 6.24
N GLY A 143 -6.00 -9.12 6.08
CA GLY A 143 -6.76 -9.94 5.11
C GLY A 143 -6.42 -9.62 3.64
N ARG A 144 -7.00 -8.54 3.10
CA ARG A 144 -6.86 -8.19 1.67
C ARG A 144 -5.44 -7.80 1.29
N SER A 145 -4.71 -7.14 2.19
CA SER A 145 -3.27 -6.85 2.00
C SER A 145 -2.44 -8.13 1.93
N GLY A 146 -2.76 -9.14 2.74
CA GLY A 146 -2.07 -10.43 2.70
C GLY A 146 -2.36 -11.21 1.43
N VAL A 147 -3.60 -11.17 0.93
CA VAL A 147 -3.94 -11.74 -0.37
C VAL A 147 -3.17 -11.04 -1.49
N LEU A 148 -3.13 -9.71 -1.51
CA LEU A 148 -2.32 -8.93 -2.46
C LEU A 148 -0.86 -9.43 -2.46
N LEU A 149 -0.23 -9.49 -1.28
CA LEU A 149 1.17 -9.87 -1.17
C LEU A 149 1.41 -11.35 -1.55
N CYS A 150 0.49 -12.25 -1.19
CA CYS A 150 0.58 -13.64 -1.61
C CYS A 150 0.53 -13.75 -3.13
N VAL A 151 -0.44 -13.09 -3.79
CA VAL A 151 -0.59 -13.15 -5.25
C VAL A 151 0.61 -12.52 -5.94
N GLU A 152 1.08 -11.38 -5.47
CA GLU A 152 2.30 -10.72 -5.94
C GLU A 152 3.51 -11.66 -5.92
N ILE A 153 3.76 -12.32 -4.80
CA ILE A 153 4.86 -13.27 -4.68
C ILE A 153 4.66 -14.43 -5.64
N LEU A 154 3.45 -15.00 -5.69
CA LEU A 154 3.15 -16.12 -6.58
C LEU A 154 3.40 -15.76 -8.05
N LEU A 155 3.01 -14.55 -8.48
CA LEU A 155 3.29 -14.05 -9.82
C LEU A 155 4.81 -13.96 -10.06
N SER A 156 5.59 -13.42 -9.12
CA SER A 156 7.05 -13.38 -9.24
C SER A 156 7.69 -14.77 -9.34
N TYR A 157 7.16 -15.77 -8.64
CA TYR A 157 7.65 -17.15 -8.78
C TYR A 157 7.31 -17.73 -10.16
N ILE A 158 6.08 -17.53 -10.64
CA ILE A 158 5.61 -18.02 -11.95
C ILE A 158 6.41 -17.38 -13.08
N GLU A 159 6.62 -16.07 -13.05
CA GLU A 159 7.39 -15.33 -14.07
C GLU A 159 8.85 -15.78 -14.17
N LYS A 160 9.39 -16.35 -13.09
CA LYS A 160 10.77 -16.89 -13.01
C LYS A 160 10.84 -18.40 -13.18
N ASP A 161 9.72 -19.06 -13.51
CA ASP A 161 9.62 -20.53 -13.64
C ASP A 161 10.12 -21.29 -12.38
N LEU A 162 9.89 -20.71 -11.20
CA LEU A 162 10.28 -21.28 -9.91
C LEU A 162 9.17 -22.13 -9.31
N CYS A 163 9.55 -23.15 -8.52
CA CYS A 163 8.58 -24.00 -7.82
C CYS A 163 7.77 -23.20 -6.79
N VAL A 164 6.44 -23.30 -6.88
CA VAL A 164 5.51 -22.55 -6.06
C VAL A 164 5.00 -23.40 -4.89
N SER A 165 5.16 -22.89 -3.66
CA SER A 165 4.48 -23.45 -2.47
C SER A 165 3.62 -22.40 -1.77
N ILE A 166 2.31 -22.45 -2.02
CA ILE A 166 1.32 -21.52 -1.44
C ILE A 166 1.37 -21.56 0.10
N LYS A 167 1.43 -22.76 0.69
CA LYS A 167 1.48 -22.95 2.15
C LYS A 167 2.69 -22.28 2.77
N GLN A 168 3.87 -22.41 2.17
CA GLN A 168 5.09 -21.79 2.69
C GLN A 168 5.05 -20.26 2.56
N ASN A 169 4.49 -19.73 1.47
CA ASN A 169 4.34 -18.30 1.27
C ASN A 169 3.40 -17.66 2.31
N ILE A 170 2.27 -18.31 2.60
CA ILE A 170 1.34 -17.87 3.65
C ILE A 170 2.02 -17.89 5.03
N VAL A 171 2.78 -18.94 5.36
CA VAL A 171 3.49 -19.03 6.64
C VAL A 171 4.57 -17.94 6.78
N LYS A 172 5.32 -17.66 5.71
CA LYS A 172 6.30 -16.57 5.69
C LYS A 172 5.61 -15.20 5.90
N TYR A 173 4.48 -14.97 5.21
CA TYR A 173 3.68 -13.76 5.40
C TYR A 173 3.24 -13.57 6.85
N HIS A 174 2.64 -14.60 7.46
CA HIS A 174 2.21 -14.53 8.86
C HIS A 174 3.37 -14.28 9.82
N ARG A 175 4.56 -14.85 9.59
CA ARG A 175 5.71 -14.56 10.45
C ARG A 175 6.19 -13.11 10.36
N LEU A 176 6.13 -12.50 9.16
CA LEU A 176 6.56 -11.12 8.95
C LEU A 176 5.50 -10.11 9.43
N ALA A 177 4.22 -10.38 9.21
CA ALA A 177 3.13 -9.52 9.67
C ALA A 177 2.95 -9.53 11.20
N TRP A 178 3.50 -10.53 11.90
CA TRP A 178 3.44 -10.68 13.35
C TRP A 178 4.79 -10.45 14.06
N MET A 179 5.80 -9.92 13.37
CA MET A 179 6.98 -9.41 14.07
C MET A 179 6.57 -8.18 14.88
N PRO A 180 6.68 -8.21 16.23
CA PRO A 180 6.41 -7.03 17.04
C PRO A 180 7.35 -5.90 16.62
N THR A 181 6.86 -4.68 16.73
CA THR A 181 7.48 -3.36 16.54
C THR A 181 8.81 -3.10 17.30
N MET A 182 9.56 -4.14 17.68
CA MET A 182 10.81 -4.05 18.46
C MET A 182 11.99 -3.41 17.72
N TRP A 183 11.92 -3.15 16.41
CA TRP A 183 13.04 -2.55 15.66
C TRP A 183 13.06 -1.02 15.64
N TRP A 184 12.06 -0.34 16.20
CA TRP A 184 12.06 1.13 16.34
C TRP A 184 12.57 1.63 17.70
N GLY A 185 13.09 0.72 18.55
CA GLY A 185 13.55 1.03 19.91
C GLY A 185 15.06 1.11 20.10
N HIS A 186 15.89 1.05 19.05
CA HIS A 186 17.35 1.04 19.16
C HIS A 186 18.08 2.15 18.38
N LEU A 187 17.36 3.12 17.81
CA LEU A 187 17.96 4.30 17.15
C LEU A 187 17.75 5.61 17.94
N ARG A 188 17.44 5.51 19.24
CA ARG A 188 17.48 6.64 20.18
C ARG A 188 18.18 6.23 21.47
N THR A 189 19.48 6.05 21.40
CA THR A 189 20.45 6.26 22.48
C THR A 189 21.82 5.94 21.89
N GLU A 190 22.46 6.95 21.33
CA GLU A 190 23.87 7.31 21.51
C GLU A 190 24.13 8.66 20.82
#